data_AF-A0A3D0XTX9-F1
#
_entry.id   AF-A0A3D0XTX9-F1
#
_cell.length_a   1.000
_cell.length_b   1.000
_cell.length_c   1.000
_cell.angle_alpha   90.00
_cell.angle_beta   90.00
_cell.angle_gamma   90.00
#
_symmetry.space_group_name_H-M   'P 1'
#
loop_
_entity.id
_entity.type
_entity.pdbx_description
1 polymer ?
#
loop_
_entity_poly.entity_id
_entity_poly.type
_entity_poly.pdbx_seq_one_letter_code
_entity_poly.pdbx_strand_id
1 'polypeptide(L)'
;MFMKHRRTVAVVAISLAICLTFTGCWDGRELNTISLVAGVGVDAAKGKSGITMTVQVGKTGQTNNGKEKESPTSKYLNYQKSGDTELGIIRELTHETSRRLFFGHNQFIIFGKQEAEKGIKPQLDFFLRDQETRLDVWLLTSDTTAGEILNTESDLSPIPAMDLAQLIANQKANSESVETDILDFTSKMESEGTSPVIGLVKIDRTTKKPKFLLSGMAAFKQDKMVGEMSEPETRGYLWTMNKIHSGTVDVKVGNSGSSLEILEGSGKISPKLDKNNHVSVSIKITAKLGIREMT
;
A
#
# COMPACT_ATOMS: atom_id res chain seq x y z
N MET A 1 28.16 16.79 -62.14
CA MET A 1 27.47 17.75 -61.23
C MET A 1 26.05 17.29 -60.83
N PHE A 2 25.25 16.73 -61.75
CA PHE A 2 23.86 16.29 -61.51
C PHE A 2 23.64 15.19 -60.46
N MET A 3 24.58 14.24 -60.27
CA MET A 3 24.41 13.15 -59.29
C MET A 3 24.49 13.61 -57.82
N LYS A 4 25.22 14.70 -57.51
CA LYS A 4 25.30 15.24 -56.14
C LYS A 4 23.96 15.84 -55.71
N HIS A 5 23.29 16.58 -56.60
CA HIS A 5 21.98 17.19 -56.32
C HIS A 5 20.88 16.15 -56.06
N ARG A 6 20.82 15.05 -56.81
CA ARG A 6 19.83 13.98 -56.57
C ARG A 6 19.99 13.30 -55.22
N ARG A 7 21.23 13.12 -54.75
CA ARG A 7 21.52 12.59 -53.41
C ARG A 7 21.12 13.57 -52.32
N THR A 8 21.40 14.86 -52.48
CA THR A 8 20.99 15.89 -51.51
C THR A 8 19.47 15.98 -51.39
N VAL A 9 18.74 15.96 -52.51
CA VAL A 9 17.27 15.97 -52.52
C VAL A 9 16.69 14.72 -51.85
N ALA A 10 17.25 13.53 -52.10
CA ALA A 10 16.81 12.30 -51.46
C ALA A 10 17.04 12.31 -49.94
N VAL A 11 18.20 12.82 -49.48
CA VAL A 11 18.51 12.93 -48.05
C VAL A 11 17.56 13.92 -47.35
N VAL A 12 17.25 15.05 -47.98
CA VAL A 12 16.30 16.03 -47.44
C VAL A 12 14.89 15.45 -47.38
N ALA A 13 14.44 14.73 -48.41
CA ALA A 13 13.13 14.10 -48.44
C ALA A 13 12.98 12.99 -47.37
N ILE A 14 14.04 12.18 -47.16
CA ILE A 14 14.06 11.15 -46.12
C ILE A 14 14.09 11.77 -44.73
N SER A 15 14.88 12.83 -44.51
CA SER A 15 14.89 13.56 -43.25
C SER A 15 13.52 14.18 -42.92
N LEU A 16 12.84 14.73 -43.94
CA LEU A 16 11.51 15.32 -43.78
C LEU A 16 10.44 14.25 -43.50
N ALA A 17 10.53 13.09 -44.15
CA ALA A 17 9.67 11.95 -43.89
C ALA A 17 9.85 11.39 -42.46
N ILE A 18 11.10 11.34 -41.97
CA ILE A 18 11.41 10.93 -40.59
C ILE A 18 10.84 11.94 -39.58
N CYS A 19 10.95 13.25 -39.83
CA CYS A 19 10.34 14.27 -38.97
C CYS A 19 8.80 14.18 -38.91
N LEU A 20 8.15 13.80 -40.02
CA LEU A 20 6.70 13.61 -40.06
C LEU A 20 6.24 12.35 -39.30
N THR A 21 7.13 11.38 -39.08
CA THR A 21 6.85 10.21 -38.22
C THR A 21 7.10 10.46 -36.72
N PHE A 22 7.67 11.62 -36.35
CA PHE A 22 7.80 12.07 -34.95
C PHE A 22 6.59 12.89 -34.50
N THR A 23 5.37 12.39 -34.72
CA THR A 23 4.22 12.88 -33.95
C THR A 23 4.38 12.35 -32.53
N GLY A 24 4.99 13.16 -31.66
CA GLY A 24 5.19 12.84 -30.25
C GLY A 24 3.88 12.48 -29.53
N CYS A 25 4.00 11.72 -28.44
CA CYS A 25 2.89 11.13 -27.69
C CYS A 25 1.70 12.09 -27.51
N TRP A 26 0.60 11.77 -28.21
CA TRP A 26 -0.67 12.50 -28.14
C TRP A 26 -1.38 12.37 -26.78
N ASP A 27 -0.94 11.45 -25.92
CA ASP A 27 -1.62 11.10 -24.67
C ASP A 27 -1.11 11.90 -23.45
N GLY A 28 -0.85 13.19 -23.65
CA GLY A 28 -0.51 14.10 -22.56
C GLY A 28 -1.77 14.55 -21.82
N ARG A 29 -1.96 14.12 -20.57
CA ARG A 29 -3.03 14.64 -19.70
C ARG A 29 -2.51 15.76 -18.83
N GLU A 30 -3.19 16.90 -18.85
CA GLU A 30 -2.82 18.04 -18.01
C GLU A 30 -3.19 17.80 -16.54
N LEU A 31 -2.31 18.19 -15.61
CA LEU A 31 -2.53 18.06 -14.15
C LEU A 31 -3.83 18.71 -13.67
N ASN A 32 -4.32 19.73 -14.39
CA ASN A 32 -5.56 20.42 -14.07
C ASN A 32 -6.83 19.66 -14.49
N THR A 33 -6.70 18.59 -15.26
CA THR A 33 -7.81 17.75 -15.75
C THR A 33 -7.99 16.45 -14.98
N ILE A 34 -7.03 16.13 -14.10
CA ILE A 34 -7.01 14.91 -13.28
C ILE A 34 -7.03 15.22 -11.78
N SER A 35 -7.59 14.28 -11.03
CA SER A 35 -7.51 14.23 -9.57
C SER A 35 -6.58 13.08 -9.19
N LEU A 36 -5.44 13.41 -8.58
CA LEU A 36 -4.47 12.42 -8.13
C LEU A 36 -5.03 11.68 -6.92
N VAL A 37 -5.29 10.38 -7.09
CA VAL A 37 -5.69 9.49 -6.01
C VAL A 37 -4.45 9.16 -5.18
N ALA A 38 -4.52 9.44 -3.88
CA ALA A 38 -3.44 9.18 -2.92
C ALA A 38 -3.62 7.85 -2.18
N GLY A 39 -4.88 7.46 -1.93
CA GLY A 39 -5.22 6.23 -1.20
C GLY A 39 -6.63 5.77 -1.54
N VAL A 40 -6.84 4.45 -1.51
CA VAL A 40 -8.15 3.83 -1.67
C VAL A 40 -8.49 3.01 -0.43
N GLY A 41 -9.74 3.13 0.02
CA GLY A 41 -10.31 2.29 1.07
C GLY A 41 -11.48 1.49 0.51
N VAL A 42 -11.55 0.21 0.86
CA VAL A 42 -12.65 -0.68 0.47
C VAL A 42 -13.25 -1.29 1.73
N ASP A 43 -14.55 -1.07 1.89
CA ASP A 43 -15.34 -1.60 2.99
C ASP A 43 -16.52 -2.42 2.47
N ALA A 44 -17.01 -3.35 3.27
CA ALA A 44 -18.28 -4.02 3.01
C ALA A 44 -19.43 -2.99 3.02
N ALA A 45 -20.36 -3.05 2.06
CA ALA A 45 -21.54 -2.19 2.09
C ALA A 45 -22.44 -2.52 3.29
N LYS A 46 -22.92 -1.48 4.00
CA LYS A 46 -23.83 -1.67 5.15
C LYS A 46 -25.23 -2.07 4.67
N GLY A 47 -25.69 -3.25 5.08
CA GLY A 47 -27.08 -3.69 4.88
C GLY A 47 -27.48 -4.02 3.43
N LYS A 48 -26.52 -4.13 2.51
CA LYS A 48 -26.72 -4.54 1.10
C LYS A 48 -25.58 -5.42 0.62
N SER A 49 -25.76 -6.10 -0.50
CA SER A 49 -24.65 -6.68 -1.26
C SER A 49 -23.73 -5.57 -1.79
N GLY A 50 -22.48 -5.94 -2.09
CA GLY A 50 -21.48 -5.03 -2.66
C GLY A 50 -20.54 -4.41 -1.64
N ILE A 51 -19.84 -3.37 -2.10
CA ILE A 51 -18.76 -2.70 -1.39
C ILE A 51 -19.00 -1.19 -1.32
N THR A 52 -18.31 -0.54 -0.40
CA THR A 52 -18.16 0.91 -0.32
C THR A 52 -16.71 1.24 -0.61
N MET A 53 -16.45 2.02 -1.66
CA MET A 53 -15.12 2.50 -1.98
C MET A 53 -14.98 3.95 -1.54
N THR A 54 -13.89 4.24 -0.84
CA THR A 54 -13.47 5.58 -0.43
C THR A 54 -12.20 5.94 -1.18
N VAL A 55 -12.22 7.01 -1.96
CA VAL A 55 -11.09 7.48 -2.76
C VAL A 55 -10.61 8.81 -2.20
N GLN A 56 -9.37 8.84 -1.69
CA GLN A 56 -8.75 10.07 -1.20
C GLN A 56 -7.99 10.76 -2.32
N VAL A 57 -8.33 12.02 -2.60
CA VAL A 57 -7.61 12.86 -3.56
C VAL A 57 -6.99 14.07 -2.89
N GLY A 58 -5.80 14.47 -3.34
CA GLY A 58 -5.17 15.72 -2.91
C GLY A 58 -5.84 16.94 -3.55
N LYS A 59 -6.07 18.00 -2.78
CA LYS A 59 -6.54 19.29 -3.35
C LYS A 59 -5.37 20.01 -4.02
N THR A 60 -5.32 19.99 -5.35
CA THR A 60 -4.39 20.82 -6.12
C THR A 60 -5.08 22.15 -6.49
N GLY A 61 -4.70 23.27 -5.87
CA GLY A 61 -5.20 24.59 -6.32
C GLY A 61 -5.33 25.71 -5.29
N GLN A 62 -5.17 25.47 -3.98
CA GLN A 62 -5.10 26.58 -3.01
C GLN A 62 -3.66 27.08 -2.88
N THR A 63 -3.19 27.79 -3.91
CA THR A 63 -2.13 28.78 -3.71
C THR A 63 -2.77 29.92 -2.94
N ASN A 64 -2.24 30.22 -1.74
CA ASN A 64 -2.64 31.33 -0.88
C ASN A 64 -2.57 32.66 -1.65
N ASN A 65 -3.66 33.05 -2.32
CA ASN A 65 -3.91 34.44 -2.63
C ASN A 65 -4.43 35.07 -1.35
N GLY A 66 -3.54 35.79 -0.67
CA GLY A 66 -3.81 36.36 0.64
C GLY A 66 -5.10 37.16 0.66
N LYS A 67 -6.07 36.67 1.43
CA LYS A 67 -6.93 37.41 2.36
C LYS A 67 -7.95 36.45 2.98
N GLU A 68 -8.21 36.72 4.25
CA GLU A 68 -9.30 36.23 5.08
C GLU A 68 -9.17 34.85 5.74
N LYS A 69 -9.55 34.87 7.02
CA LYS A 69 -9.66 33.74 7.94
C LYS A 69 -10.71 32.78 7.40
N GLU A 70 -10.28 31.68 6.80
CA GLU A 70 -11.15 30.53 6.56
C GLU A 70 -10.70 29.36 7.44
N SER A 71 -11.69 28.65 8.00
CA SER A 71 -11.57 27.40 8.73
C SER A 71 -10.52 26.47 8.12
N PRO A 72 -9.87 25.58 8.92
CA PRO A 72 -8.83 24.70 8.41
C PRO A 72 -9.42 23.84 7.29
N THR A 73 -9.14 24.24 6.05
CA THR A 73 -9.66 23.56 4.87
C THR A 73 -8.75 22.36 4.70
N SER A 74 -9.28 21.16 4.93
CA SER A 74 -8.53 19.91 4.76
C SER A 74 -7.83 19.92 3.39
N LYS A 75 -6.56 19.49 3.32
CA LYS A 75 -5.80 19.49 2.04
C LYS A 75 -6.18 18.31 1.13
N TYR A 76 -7.17 17.53 1.51
CA TYR A 76 -7.66 16.36 0.79
C TYR A 76 -9.20 16.37 0.69
N LEU A 77 -9.72 15.55 -0.20
CA LEU A 77 -11.13 15.19 -0.29
C LEU A 77 -11.26 13.67 -0.31
N ASN A 78 -12.19 13.14 0.46
CA ASN A 78 -12.58 11.74 0.38
C ASN A 78 -13.92 11.67 -0.37
N TYR A 79 -13.93 11.00 -1.52
CA TYR A 79 -15.16 10.66 -2.22
C TYR A 79 -15.54 9.23 -1.86
N GLN A 80 -16.81 9.00 -1.52
CA GLN A 80 -17.27 7.69 -1.07
C GLN A 80 -18.54 7.29 -1.81
N LYS A 81 -18.56 6.07 -2.34
CA LYS A 81 -19.73 5.50 -3.01
C LYS A 81 -19.83 4.01 -2.76
N SER A 82 -21.06 3.51 -2.70
CA SER A 82 -21.34 2.08 -2.58
C SER A 82 -21.95 1.53 -3.85
N GLY A 83 -21.63 0.29 -4.19
CA GLY A 83 -22.15 -0.38 -5.38
C GLY A 83 -21.72 -1.84 -5.46
N ASP A 84 -22.21 -2.54 -6.49
CA ASP A 84 -21.96 -3.98 -6.67
C ASP A 84 -20.68 -4.29 -7.47
N THR A 85 -20.13 -3.32 -8.20
CA THR A 85 -18.91 -3.49 -9.00
C THR A 85 -17.98 -2.31 -8.84
N GLU A 86 -16.68 -2.56 -8.80
CA GLU A 86 -15.62 -1.54 -8.67
C GLU A 86 -15.73 -0.52 -9.79
N LEU A 87 -15.90 -0.99 -11.04
CA LEU A 87 -16.01 -0.14 -12.21
C LEU A 87 -17.27 0.74 -12.17
N GLY A 88 -18.40 0.20 -11.70
CA GLY A 88 -19.63 0.98 -11.48
C GLY A 88 -19.42 2.08 -10.45
N ILE A 89 -18.79 1.75 -9.33
CA ILE A 89 -18.46 2.70 -8.26
C ILE A 89 -17.52 3.81 -8.78
N ILE A 90 -16.44 3.47 -9.50
CA ILE A 90 -15.53 4.47 -10.08
C ILE A 90 -16.24 5.39 -11.07
N ARG A 91 -17.17 4.86 -11.89
CA ARG A 91 -17.98 5.68 -12.80
C ARG A 91 -18.85 6.67 -12.03
N GLU A 92 -19.52 6.22 -10.97
CA GLU A 92 -20.33 7.09 -10.12
C GLU A 92 -19.49 8.16 -9.41
N LEU A 93 -18.33 7.78 -8.86
CA LEU A 93 -17.39 8.72 -8.25
C LEU A 93 -16.92 9.78 -9.26
N THR A 94 -16.73 9.38 -10.53
CA THR A 94 -16.34 10.31 -11.59
C THR A 94 -17.42 11.38 -11.87
N HIS A 95 -18.71 11.09 -11.60
CA HIS A 95 -19.78 12.09 -11.70
C HIS A 95 -19.78 13.12 -10.56
N GLU A 96 -19.14 12.81 -9.43
CA GLU A 96 -19.01 13.69 -8.27
C GLU A 96 -17.69 14.49 -8.27
N THR A 97 -16.73 14.06 -9.10
CA THR A 97 -15.44 14.73 -9.27
C THR A 97 -15.45 15.63 -10.50
N SER A 98 -15.03 16.88 -10.39
CA SER A 98 -14.87 17.79 -11.54
C SER A 98 -13.73 17.40 -12.49
N ARG A 99 -12.93 16.42 -12.12
CA ARG A 99 -11.73 15.94 -12.83
C ARG A 99 -11.68 14.42 -12.78
N ARG A 100 -11.12 13.79 -13.82
CA ARG A 100 -10.98 12.33 -13.88
C ARG A 100 -10.07 11.83 -12.75
N LEU A 101 -10.49 10.80 -12.02
CA LEU A 101 -9.65 10.12 -11.04
C LEU A 101 -8.46 9.44 -11.74
N PHE A 102 -7.25 9.69 -11.24
CA PHE A 102 -6.02 9.09 -11.74
C PHE A 102 -5.36 8.27 -10.64
N PHE A 103 -5.27 6.96 -10.85
CA PHE A 103 -4.80 5.98 -9.85
C PHE A 103 -3.29 5.75 -9.86
N GLY A 104 -2.55 6.33 -10.81
CA GLY A 104 -1.09 6.14 -10.92
C GLY A 104 -0.27 6.70 -9.75
N HIS A 105 -0.87 7.52 -8.88
CA HIS A 105 -0.25 8.02 -7.65
C HIS A 105 -0.75 7.31 -6.38
N ASN A 106 -1.61 6.30 -6.51
CA ASN A 106 -2.15 5.59 -5.37
C ASN A 106 -1.01 4.95 -4.56
N GLN A 107 -0.94 5.22 -3.26
CA GLN A 107 0.10 4.65 -2.40
C GLN A 107 -0.33 3.31 -1.80
N PHE A 108 -1.61 3.15 -1.51
CA PHE A 108 -2.12 1.94 -0.87
C PHE A 108 -3.60 1.67 -1.16
N ILE A 109 -4.01 0.44 -0.86
CA ILE A 109 -5.41 0.01 -0.77
C ILE A 109 -5.61 -0.55 0.64
N ILE A 110 -6.56 0.03 1.38
CA ILE A 110 -6.95 -0.44 2.72
C ILE A 110 -8.24 -1.24 2.60
N PHE A 111 -8.24 -2.47 3.11
CA PHE A 111 -9.45 -3.26 3.27
C PHE A 111 -9.96 -3.16 4.70
N GLY A 112 -11.21 -2.74 4.87
CA GLY A 112 -11.89 -2.87 6.15
C GLY A 112 -12.05 -4.34 6.54
N LYS A 113 -12.00 -4.64 7.83
CA LYS A 113 -12.03 -6.02 8.36
C LYS A 113 -13.12 -6.89 7.75
N GLN A 114 -14.34 -6.39 7.67
CA GLN A 114 -15.48 -7.15 7.13
C GLN A 114 -15.33 -7.49 5.65
N GLU A 115 -14.69 -6.63 4.86
CA GLU A 115 -14.45 -6.92 3.44
C GLU A 115 -13.31 -7.92 3.30
N ALA A 116 -12.24 -7.73 4.07
CA ALA A 116 -11.10 -8.65 4.11
C ALA A 116 -11.53 -10.08 4.45
N GLU A 117 -12.44 -10.26 5.41
CA GLU A 117 -13.00 -11.57 5.79
C GLU A 117 -13.91 -12.20 4.72
N LYS A 118 -14.61 -11.39 3.92
CA LYS A 118 -15.47 -11.87 2.82
C LYS A 118 -14.65 -12.40 1.64
N GLY A 119 -13.56 -11.69 1.32
CA GLY A 119 -12.66 -12.00 0.21
C GLY A 119 -12.34 -10.77 -0.62
N ILE A 120 -11.06 -10.57 -0.95
CA ILE A 120 -10.57 -9.37 -1.65
C ILE A 120 -10.22 -9.61 -3.13
N LYS A 121 -10.49 -10.81 -3.67
CA LYS A 121 -10.12 -11.17 -5.05
C LYS A 121 -10.75 -10.25 -6.10
N PRO A 122 -12.06 -9.90 -6.04
CA PRO A 122 -12.66 -9.03 -7.06
C PRO A 122 -11.98 -7.66 -7.16
N GLN A 123 -11.60 -7.09 -6.02
CA GLN A 123 -10.92 -5.80 -5.97
C GLN A 123 -9.50 -5.91 -6.51
N LEU A 124 -8.77 -6.97 -6.16
CA LEU A 124 -7.44 -7.23 -6.73
C LEU A 124 -7.52 -7.41 -8.25
N ASP A 125 -8.47 -8.19 -8.75
CA ASP A 125 -8.69 -8.40 -10.18
C ASP A 125 -8.98 -7.09 -10.91
N PHE A 126 -9.72 -6.16 -10.29
CA PHE A 126 -9.95 -4.82 -10.82
C PHE A 126 -8.63 -4.04 -10.93
N PHE A 127 -7.85 -3.94 -9.85
CA PHE A 127 -6.59 -3.20 -9.85
C PHE A 127 -5.51 -3.84 -10.72
N LEU A 128 -5.53 -5.15 -10.96
CA LEU A 128 -4.59 -5.84 -11.85
C LEU A 128 -4.89 -5.61 -13.34
N ARG A 129 -6.13 -5.28 -13.69
CA ARG A 129 -6.58 -5.13 -15.08
C ARG A 129 -6.54 -3.69 -15.58
N ASP A 130 -6.53 -2.72 -14.68
CA ASP A 130 -6.41 -1.30 -15.03
C ASP A 130 -4.98 -0.98 -15.48
N GLN A 131 -4.82 -0.18 -16.53
CA GLN A 131 -3.50 0.21 -17.04
C GLN A 131 -2.89 1.40 -16.27
N GLU A 132 -3.68 2.12 -15.49
CA GLU A 132 -3.25 3.29 -14.71
C GLU A 132 -2.79 2.92 -13.30
N THR A 133 -3.02 1.68 -12.84
CA THR A 133 -2.66 1.20 -11.51
C THR A 133 -1.25 0.63 -11.49
N ARG A 134 -0.59 0.71 -10.33
CA ARG A 134 0.73 0.12 -10.12
C ARG A 134 0.62 -1.15 -9.30
N LEU A 135 1.47 -2.13 -9.59
CA LEU A 135 1.51 -3.40 -8.86
C LEU A 135 2.26 -3.32 -7.52
N ASP A 136 3.04 -2.25 -7.31
CA ASP A 136 3.78 -1.97 -6.08
C ASP A 136 2.97 -1.10 -5.09
N VAL A 137 1.66 -0.97 -5.30
CA VAL A 137 0.73 -0.35 -4.34
C VAL A 137 0.62 -1.23 -3.11
N TRP A 138 0.84 -0.65 -1.92
CA TRP A 138 0.75 -1.40 -0.67
C TRP A 138 -0.67 -1.82 -0.36
N LEU A 139 -0.83 -3.02 0.19
CA LEU A 139 -2.08 -3.48 0.77
C LEU A 139 -2.02 -3.31 2.28
N LEU A 140 -3.13 -2.88 2.87
CA LEU A 140 -3.33 -2.80 4.31
C LEU A 140 -4.68 -3.37 4.70
N THR A 141 -4.79 -3.85 5.92
CA THR A 141 -6.06 -4.23 6.53
C THR A 141 -6.31 -3.35 7.74
N SER A 142 -7.55 -2.87 7.89
CA SER A 142 -7.95 -2.09 9.06
C SER A 142 -8.74 -2.94 10.04
N ASP A 143 -8.53 -2.71 11.34
CA ASP A 143 -9.38 -3.24 12.42
C ASP A 143 -10.77 -2.57 12.46
N THR A 144 -10.91 -1.41 11.82
CA THR A 144 -12.15 -0.65 11.66
C THR A 144 -12.55 -0.60 10.17
N THR A 145 -13.15 0.51 9.73
CA THR A 145 -13.46 0.72 8.31
C THR A 145 -12.32 1.45 7.62
N ALA A 146 -12.02 1.10 6.38
CA ALA A 146 -11.02 1.76 5.58
C ALA A 146 -11.34 3.26 5.38
N GLY A 147 -12.63 3.60 5.27
CA GLY A 147 -13.10 4.98 5.26
C GLY A 147 -12.75 5.75 6.53
N GLU A 148 -12.77 5.12 7.71
CA GLU A 148 -12.41 5.77 8.98
C GLU A 148 -10.90 6.10 9.03
N ILE A 149 -10.05 5.18 8.55
CA ILE A 149 -8.60 5.44 8.41
C ILE A 149 -8.38 6.66 7.52
N LEU A 150 -9.01 6.70 6.35
CA LEU A 150 -8.83 7.79 5.38
C LEU A 150 -9.39 9.15 5.85
N ASN A 151 -10.34 9.17 6.80
CA ASN A 151 -10.90 10.40 7.37
C ASN A 151 -10.16 10.87 8.64
N THR A 152 -9.18 10.11 9.12
CA THR A 152 -8.48 10.44 10.35
C THR A 152 -7.42 11.49 10.08
N GLU A 153 -7.60 12.70 10.62
CA GLU A 153 -6.60 13.76 10.55
C GLU A 153 -5.46 13.48 11.53
N SER A 154 -4.23 13.48 11.00
CA SER A 154 -2.99 13.37 11.76
C SER A 154 -2.28 14.72 11.82
N ASP A 155 -1.47 14.93 12.85
CA ASP A 155 -0.68 16.16 13.02
C ASP A 155 0.54 16.24 12.09
N LEU A 156 1.02 15.09 11.61
CA LEU A 156 2.28 15.00 10.87
C LEU A 156 2.13 15.38 9.40
N SER A 157 1.00 15.05 8.80
CA SER A 157 0.72 15.36 7.39
C SER A 157 -0.73 15.76 7.20
N PRO A 158 -1.00 16.80 6.39
CA PRO A 158 -2.35 17.25 6.10
C PRO A 158 -3.13 16.29 5.17
N ILE A 159 -2.50 15.23 4.66
CA ILE A 159 -3.12 14.20 3.82
C ILE A 159 -2.86 12.84 4.50
N PRO A 160 -3.89 12.16 5.04
CA PRO A 160 -3.76 10.89 5.74
C PRO A 160 -3.00 9.82 4.96
N ALA A 161 -3.24 9.73 3.65
CA ALA A 161 -2.55 8.76 2.81
C ALA A 161 -1.04 9.00 2.70
N MET A 162 -0.60 10.26 2.74
CA MET A 162 0.83 10.55 2.74
C MET A 162 1.46 10.24 4.10
N ASP A 163 0.74 10.45 5.20
CA ASP A 163 1.21 10.08 6.54
C ASP A 163 1.41 8.57 6.64
N LEU A 164 0.40 7.81 6.21
CA LEU A 164 0.43 6.35 6.26
C LEU A 164 1.51 5.78 5.34
N ALA A 165 1.70 6.33 4.15
CA ALA A 165 2.80 5.94 3.26
C ALA A 165 4.17 6.15 3.91
N GLN A 166 4.37 7.28 4.59
CA GLN A 166 5.61 7.55 5.33
C GLN A 166 5.77 6.62 6.54
N LEU A 167 4.67 6.31 7.22
CA LEU A 167 4.66 5.38 8.35
C LEU A 167 5.06 3.96 7.92
N ILE A 168 4.54 3.47 6.78
CA ILE A 168 4.95 2.17 6.20
C ILE A 168 6.45 2.18 5.90
N ALA A 169 6.93 3.22 5.21
CA ALA A 169 8.34 3.35 4.85
C ALA A 169 9.27 3.37 6.07
N ASN A 170 8.82 3.96 7.18
CA ASN A 170 9.59 4.02 8.43
C ASN A 170 9.51 2.71 9.24
N GLN A 171 8.38 1.99 9.21
CA GLN A 171 8.20 0.71 9.93
C GLN A 171 9.18 -0.37 9.46
N LYS A 172 9.71 -0.26 8.23
CA LYS A 172 10.81 -1.10 7.74
C LYS A 172 11.97 -1.20 8.73
N ALA A 173 12.23 -0.12 9.48
CA ALA A 173 13.30 -0.05 10.46
C ALA A 173 13.02 -0.84 11.76
N ASN A 174 11.76 -1.21 12.05
CA ASN A 174 11.40 -1.80 13.33
C ASN A 174 11.06 -3.30 13.25
N SER A 175 10.89 -3.86 12.05
CA SER A 175 10.51 -5.27 11.83
C SER A 175 9.27 -5.72 12.61
N GLU A 176 8.26 -4.85 12.71
CA GLU A 176 7.02 -5.08 13.48
C GLU A 176 5.75 -5.10 12.61
N SER A 177 5.85 -4.69 11.35
CA SER A 177 4.78 -4.73 10.36
C SER A 177 5.24 -5.44 9.09
N VAL A 178 4.32 -6.08 8.38
CA VAL A 178 4.61 -6.70 7.08
C VAL A 178 4.34 -5.69 5.97
N GLU A 179 5.28 -5.60 5.03
CA GLU A 179 5.11 -4.92 3.75
C GLU A 179 4.64 -5.93 2.71
N THR A 180 3.44 -5.72 2.18
CA THR A 180 2.87 -6.52 1.09
C THR A 180 2.22 -5.58 0.09
N ASP A 181 2.61 -5.72 -1.17
CA ASP A 181 2.00 -5.03 -2.30
C ASP A 181 1.09 -5.98 -3.10
N ILE A 182 0.40 -5.45 -4.12
CA ILE A 182 -0.50 -6.25 -4.98
C ILE A 182 0.25 -7.44 -5.60
N LEU A 183 1.50 -7.24 -6.04
CA LEU A 183 2.30 -8.27 -6.70
C LEU A 183 2.68 -9.40 -5.72
N ASP A 184 3.18 -9.08 -4.53
CA ASP A 184 3.54 -10.03 -3.47
C ASP A 184 2.30 -10.81 -3.00
N PHE A 185 1.18 -10.13 -2.79
CA PHE A 185 -0.06 -10.77 -2.39
C PHE A 185 -0.53 -11.77 -3.45
N THR A 186 -0.64 -11.31 -4.69
CA THR A 186 -1.16 -12.13 -5.80
C THR A 186 -0.24 -13.31 -6.07
N SER A 187 1.09 -13.09 -6.06
CA SER A 187 2.07 -14.16 -6.26
C SER A 187 1.97 -15.24 -5.18
N LYS A 188 1.79 -14.85 -3.91
CA LYS A 188 1.59 -15.81 -2.81
C LYS A 188 0.23 -16.50 -2.88
N MET A 189 -0.82 -15.79 -3.23
CA MET A 189 -2.16 -16.37 -3.37
C MET A 189 -2.20 -17.48 -4.42
N GLU A 190 -1.46 -17.31 -5.52
CA GLU A 190 -1.40 -18.28 -6.63
C GLU A 190 -0.31 -19.36 -6.45
N SER A 191 0.55 -19.22 -5.43
CA SER A 191 1.62 -20.19 -5.15
C SER A 191 1.16 -21.29 -4.20
N GLU A 192 1.57 -22.53 -4.48
CA GLU A 192 1.31 -23.65 -3.57
C GLU A 192 2.16 -23.55 -2.30
N GLY A 193 1.60 -23.97 -1.16
CA GLY A 193 2.32 -24.09 0.10
C GLY A 193 2.65 -22.77 0.81
N THR A 194 2.09 -21.65 0.34
CA THR A 194 2.20 -20.34 1.00
C THR A 194 0.83 -19.72 1.23
N SER A 195 0.78 -18.65 2.02
CA SER A 195 -0.43 -17.89 2.29
C SER A 195 -0.06 -16.41 2.37
N PRO A 196 -0.83 -15.52 1.73
CA PRO A 196 -0.55 -14.11 1.79
C PRO A 196 -0.88 -13.54 3.17
N VAL A 197 -0.24 -12.43 3.48
CA VAL A 197 -0.38 -11.71 4.74
C VAL A 197 -0.40 -10.23 4.42
N ILE A 198 -1.11 -9.43 5.20
CA ILE A 198 -1.21 -7.97 5.00
C ILE A 198 -0.97 -7.26 6.33
N GLY A 199 -0.26 -6.13 6.34
CA GLY A 199 -0.07 -5.33 7.56
C GLY A 199 -1.37 -4.74 8.09
N LEU A 200 -1.49 -4.66 9.42
CA LEU A 200 -2.65 -4.07 10.08
C LEU A 200 -2.43 -2.59 10.41
N VAL A 201 -3.39 -1.75 10.03
CA VAL A 201 -3.45 -0.33 10.42
C VAL A 201 -4.59 -0.10 11.41
N LYS A 202 -4.26 0.59 12.51
CA LYS A 202 -5.18 0.95 13.58
C LYS A 202 -5.14 2.44 13.85
N ILE A 203 -6.19 2.96 14.48
CA ILE A 203 -6.24 4.33 14.97
C ILE A 203 -6.10 4.30 16.49
N ASP A 204 -5.01 4.85 17.00
CA ASP A 204 -4.88 5.16 18.41
C ASP A 204 -5.64 6.46 18.73
N ARG A 205 -6.64 6.34 19.60
CA ARG A 205 -7.49 7.45 20.07
C ARG A 205 -7.19 7.84 21.52
N THR A 206 -6.13 7.30 22.13
CA THR A 206 -5.77 7.60 23.53
C THR A 206 -5.25 9.03 23.70
N THR A 207 -4.67 9.61 22.65
CA THR A 207 -4.24 11.01 22.63
C THR A 207 -5.36 11.94 22.13
N LYS A 208 -5.29 13.24 22.51
CA LYS A 208 -6.26 14.27 22.06
C LYS A 208 -6.43 14.34 20.54
N LYS A 209 -5.41 13.90 19.81
CA LYS A 209 -5.42 13.79 18.35
C LYS A 209 -5.12 12.34 17.97
N PRO A 210 -5.88 11.74 17.05
CA PRO A 210 -5.65 10.37 16.64
C PRO A 210 -4.27 10.17 16.01
N LYS A 211 -3.73 8.94 16.12
CA LYS A 211 -2.51 8.53 15.44
C LYS A 211 -2.71 7.21 14.72
N PHE A 212 -2.08 7.06 13.57
CA PHE A 212 -2.00 5.76 12.90
C PHE A 212 -0.96 4.88 13.59
N LEU A 213 -1.33 3.63 13.84
CA LEU A 213 -0.42 2.59 14.30
C LEU A 213 -0.42 1.46 13.29
N LEU A 214 0.76 1.14 12.76
CA LEU A 214 1.00 -0.08 12.00
C LEU A 214 1.48 -1.15 12.98
N SER A 215 0.64 -2.13 13.24
CA SER A 215 0.81 -3.06 14.35
C SER A 215 0.17 -4.40 14.03
N GLY A 216 1.02 -5.40 13.83
CA GLY A 216 0.60 -6.76 13.54
C GLY A 216 0.32 -7.02 12.05
N MET A 217 -0.28 -8.17 11.76
CA MET A 217 -0.65 -8.57 10.41
C MET A 217 -1.95 -9.38 10.37
N ALA A 218 -2.66 -9.32 9.25
CA ALA A 218 -3.76 -10.20 8.91
C ALA A 218 -3.25 -11.38 8.07
N ALA A 219 -3.67 -12.59 8.42
CA ALA A 219 -3.37 -13.81 7.67
C ALA A 219 -4.54 -14.14 6.73
N PHE A 220 -4.23 -14.51 5.49
CA PHE A 220 -5.21 -14.80 4.46
C PHE A 220 -5.14 -16.26 4.02
N LYS A 221 -6.30 -16.89 3.86
CA LYS A 221 -6.46 -18.15 3.14
C LYS A 221 -7.01 -17.83 1.77
N GLN A 222 -6.20 -18.02 0.73
CA GLN A 222 -6.47 -17.47 -0.60
C GLN A 222 -6.69 -15.94 -0.50
N ASP A 223 -7.88 -15.46 -0.82
CA ASP A 223 -8.25 -14.05 -0.80
C ASP A 223 -9.01 -13.63 0.46
N LYS A 224 -9.23 -14.54 1.42
CA LYS A 224 -10.03 -14.26 2.62
C LYS A 224 -9.18 -14.16 3.87
N MET A 225 -9.34 -13.09 4.62
CA MET A 225 -8.76 -12.94 5.94
C MET A 225 -9.36 -13.98 6.90
N VAL A 226 -8.49 -14.72 7.59
CA VAL A 226 -8.89 -15.78 8.54
C VAL A 226 -8.45 -15.53 9.97
N GLY A 227 -7.59 -14.53 10.18
CA GLY A 227 -7.11 -14.18 11.52
C GLY A 227 -6.14 -13.00 11.52
N GLU A 228 -5.87 -12.50 12.72
CA GLU A 228 -4.90 -11.44 12.99
C GLU A 228 -3.80 -12.00 13.88
N MET A 229 -2.58 -11.51 13.68
CA MET A 229 -1.42 -11.80 14.52
C MET A 229 -0.98 -10.49 15.19
N SER A 230 -0.71 -10.57 16.48
CA SER A 230 -0.18 -9.48 17.30
C SER A 230 1.24 -9.08 16.86
N GLU A 231 1.78 -7.98 17.40
CA GLU A 231 3.15 -7.55 17.07
C GLU A 231 4.22 -8.61 17.41
N PRO A 232 4.21 -9.29 18.58
CA PRO A 232 5.20 -10.34 18.85
C PRO A 232 5.09 -11.53 17.90
N GLU A 233 3.87 -11.93 17.55
CA GLU A 233 3.62 -13.03 16.62
C GLU A 233 4.06 -12.66 15.19
N THR A 234 3.77 -11.43 14.77
CA THR A 234 4.19 -10.86 13.47
C THR A 234 5.70 -10.79 13.38
N ARG A 235 6.37 -10.36 14.46
CA ARG A 235 7.83 -10.39 14.55
C ARG A 235 8.36 -11.82 14.41
N GLY A 236 7.80 -12.78 15.14
CA GLY A 236 8.18 -14.20 15.01
C GLY A 236 8.01 -14.75 13.59
N TYR A 237 6.96 -14.34 12.89
CA TYR A 237 6.76 -14.64 11.47
C TYR A 237 7.86 -14.01 10.60
N LEU A 238 8.13 -12.71 10.73
CA LEU A 238 9.18 -12.02 9.99
C LEU A 238 10.56 -12.65 10.24
N TRP A 239 10.82 -13.11 11.47
CA TRP A 239 12.03 -13.83 11.84
C TRP A 239 12.17 -15.16 11.11
N THR A 240 11.07 -15.91 11.07
CA THR A 240 11.01 -17.22 10.40
C THR A 240 11.17 -17.07 8.89
N MET A 241 10.59 -16.02 8.30
CA MET A 241 10.57 -15.76 6.86
C MET A 241 11.80 -14.99 6.35
N ASN A 242 12.85 -14.83 7.18
CA ASN A 242 14.07 -14.11 6.82
C ASN A 242 13.82 -12.65 6.39
N LYS A 243 12.89 -11.96 7.05
CA LYS A 243 12.51 -10.56 6.80
C LYS A 243 12.87 -9.62 7.97
N ILE A 244 13.83 -10.01 8.82
CA ILE A 244 14.34 -9.13 9.87
C ILE A 244 15.43 -8.24 9.28
N HIS A 245 15.27 -6.93 9.43
CA HIS A 245 16.31 -5.98 9.00
C HIS A 245 16.90 -5.21 10.17
N SER A 246 16.06 -4.73 11.09
CA SER A 246 16.46 -3.94 12.27
C SER A 246 15.31 -3.87 13.28
N GLY A 247 15.53 -3.25 14.43
CA GLY A 247 14.52 -3.05 15.48
C GLY A 247 15.12 -3.33 16.86
N THR A 248 14.32 -3.17 17.91
CA THR A 248 14.74 -3.46 19.29
C THR A 248 14.01 -4.68 19.84
N VAL A 249 14.67 -5.39 20.75
CA VAL A 249 14.11 -6.47 21.55
C VAL A 249 14.42 -6.14 23.00
N ASP A 250 13.38 -5.92 23.78
CA ASP A 250 13.51 -5.67 25.20
C ASP A 250 13.50 -6.99 25.96
N VAL A 251 14.53 -7.19 26.78
CA VAL A 251 14.68 -8.37 27.63
C VAL A 251 14.77 -7.94 29.09
N LYS A 252 14.12 -8.72 29.97
CA LYS A 252 14.26 -8.55 31.41
C LYS A 252 15.35 -9.49 31.92
N VAL A 253 16.31 -8.93 32.65
CA VAL A 253 17.39 -9.67 33.31
C VAL A 253 17.32 -9.36 34.80
N GLY A 254 16.74 -10.29 35.58
CA GLY A 254 16.44 -10.06 37.00
C GLY A 254 15.40 -8.94 37.18
N ASN A 255 15.75 -7.91 37.95
CA ASN A 255 14.91 -6.72 38.16
C ASN A 255 15.21 -5.58 37.17
N SER A 256 16.17 -5.80 36.26
CA SER A 256 16.66 -4.81 35.32
C SER A 256 16.12 -5.06 33.90
N GLY A 257 15.86 -3.98 33.18
CA GLY A 257 15.47 -4.01 31.78
C GLY A 257 16.68 -3.76 30.89
N SER A 258 16.80 -4.48 29.78
CA SER A 258 17.81 -4.19 28.76
C SER A 258 17.19 -4.16 27.38
N SER A 259 17.54 -3.14 26.60
CA SER A 259 17.11 -3.02 25.21
C SER A 259 18.25 -3.44 24.28
N LEU A 260 17.95 -4.42 23.43
CA LEU A 260 18.88 -5.00 22.46
C LEU A 260 18.47 -4.56 21.06
N GLU A 261 19.34 -3.86 20.35
CA GLU A 261 19.12 -3.50 18.96
C GLU A 261 19.56 -4.66 18.05
N ILE A 262 18.71 -5.02 17.09
CA ILE A 262 19.01 -5.98 16.03
C ILE A 262 19.87 -5.26 14.98
N LEU A 263 21.14 -5.67 14.90
CA LEU A 263 22.09 -5.15 13.90
C LEU A 263 21.99 -5.95 12.59
N GLU A 264 21.86 -7.27 12.71
CA GLU A 264 21.73 -8.20 11.60
C GLU A 264 20.84 -9.38 12.04
N GLY A 265 19.99 -9.88 11.15
CA GLY A 265 19.11 -11.01 11.41
C GLY A 265 18.98 -11.93 10.20
N SER A 266 18.92 -13.24 10.44
CA SER A 266 18.67 -14.23 9.40
C SER A 266 17.81 -15.38 9.90
N GLY A 267 16.89 -15.82 9.06
CA GLY A 267 16.02 -16.97 9.28
C GLY A 267 16.25 -18.05 8.22
N LYS A 268 16.31 -19.31 8.65
CA LYS A 268 16.37 -20.46 7.74
C LYS A 268 15.35 -21.51 8.15
N ILE A 269 14.44 -21.81 7.22
CA ILE A 269 13.47 -22.91 7.34
C ILE A 269 14.04 -24.13 6.63
N SER A 270 13.99 -25.29 7.27
CA SER A 270 14.47 -26.56 6.71
C SER A 270 13.44 -27.65 6.97
N PRO A 271 12.47 -27.84 6.05
CA PRO A 271 11.49 -28.91 6.13
C PRO A 271 12.17 -30.27 5.85
N LYS A 272 11.74 -31.31 6.56
CA LYS A 272 12.16 -32.69 6.37
C LYS A 272 10.92 -33.58 6.37
N LEU A 273 10.85 -34.51 5.42
CA LEU A 273 9.85 -35.57 5.40
C LEU A 273 10.49 -36.85 5.94
N ASP A 274 9.90 -37.46 6.95
CA ASP A 274 10.35 -38.76 7.45
C ASP A 274 9.81 -39.92 6.57
N LYS A 275 10.27 -41.15 6.85
CA LYS A 275 9.84 -42.35 6.12
C LYS A 275 8.34 -42.70 6.32
N ASN A 276 7.67 -42.09 7.29
CA ASN A 276 6.27 -42.28 7.62
C ASN A 276 5.38 -41.14 7.08
N ASN A 277 5.91 -40.30 6.19
CA ASN A 277 5.25 -39.10 5.65
C ASN A 277 4.95 -38.01 6.69
N HIS A 278 5.62 -37.99 7.85
CA HIS A 278 5.52 -36.85 8.76
C HIS A 278 6.46 -35.74 8.32
N VAL A 279 5.93 -34.52 8.27
CA VAL A 279 6.69 -33.32 8.00
C VAL A 279 7.21 -32.75 9.33
N SER A 280 8.52 -32.63 9.46
CA SER A 280 9.20 -31.91 10.53
C SER A 280 9.83 -30.65 9.97
N VAL A 281 9.53 -29.49 10.55
CA VAL A 281 10.10 -28.21 10.11
C VAL A 281 11.09 -27.72 11.16
N SER A 282 12.36 -27.60 10.79
CA SER A 282 13.38 -26.97 11.63
C SER A 282 13.53 -25.51 11.24
N ILE A 283 13.39 -24.60 12.21
CA ILE A 283 13.60 -23.17 12.01
C ILE A 283 14.87 -22.77 12.78
N LYS A 284 15.85 -22.21 12.07
CA LYS A 284 17.06 -21.66 12.67
C LYS A 284 17.05 -20.15 12.48
N ILE A 285 17.07 -19.42 13.59
CA ILE A 285 17.19 -17.96 13.60
C ILE A 285 18.56 -17.60 14.14
N THR A 286 19.23 -16.66 13.50
CA THR A 286 20.53 -16.13 13.92
C THR A 286 20.47 -14.61 13.87
N ALA A 287 20.71 -13.96 15.00
CA ALA A 287 20.69 -12.50 15.11
C ALA A 287 21.96 -12.01 15.80
N LYS A 288 22.47 -10.87 15.33
CA LYS A 288 23.54 -10.11 15.95
C LYS A 288 22.92 -8.91 16.64
N LEU A 289 23.10 -8.82 17.95
CA LEU A 289 22.45 -7.82 18.77
C LEU A 289 23.48 -6.87 19.38
N GLY A 290 23.17 -5.58 19.42
CA GLY A 290 23.91 -4.55 20.15
C GLY A 290 23.15 -4.19 21.43
N ILE A 291 23.85 -4.14 22.57
CA ILE A 291 23.26 -3.63 23.82
C ILE A 291 23.21 -2.11 23.71
N ARG A 292 22.02 -1.53 23.78
CA ARG A 292 21.84 -0.07 23.72
C ARG A 292 21.62 0.55 25.09
N GLU A 293 20.80 -0.11 25.90
CA GLU A 293 20.46 0.39 27.23
C GLU A 293 20.39 -0.77 28.23
N MET A 294 20.84 -0.49 29.46
CA MET A 294 20.65 -1.33 30.64
C MET A 294 20.11 -0.43 31.75
N THR A 295 18.99 -0.82 32.35
CA THR A 295 18.27 -0.11 33.41
C THR A 295 18.09 -1.01 34.62
#